data_AF-A0A661J5C7-F1
#
_entry.id   AF-A0A661J5C7-F1
#
_cell.length_a   1.000
_cell.length_b   1.000
_cell.length_c   1.000
_cell.angle_alpha   90.00
_cell.angle_beta   90.00
_cell.angle_gamma   90.00
#
_symmetry.space_group_name_H-M   'P 1'
#
loop_
_entity.id
_entity.type
_entity.pdbx_description
1 polymer ?
#
loop_
_entity_poly.entity_id
_entity_poly.type
_entity_poly.pdbx_seq_one_letter_code
_entity_poly.pdbx_strand_id
1 'polypeptide(L)' 'MISPKLVEVGRHLNIKVITYADVVSVKGKSGNFKVKVNKRARYVDPELCTACGICYANCPVTNEPYPKEFQE' A
#
# COMPACT_ATOMS: atom_id res chain seq x y z
N MET A 1 -18.07 8.53 0.10
CA MET A 1 -17.67 7.60 -0.99
C MET A 1 -16.31 8.04 -1.53
N ILE A 2 -15.21 7.39 -1.13
CA ILE A 2 -13.83 7.81 -1.49
C ILE A 2 -13.28 7.07 -2.73
N SER A 3 -13.91 5.96 -3.09
CA SER A 3 -13.45 5.02 -4.11
C SER A 3 -13.16 5.66 -5.48
N PRO A 4 -13.98 6.60 -6.01
CA PRO A 4 -13.68 7.22 -7.29
C PRO A 4 -12.33 7.96 -7.30
N LYS A 5 -11.99 8.66 -6.21
CA LYS A 5 -10.72 9.40 -6.11
C LYS A 5 -9.52 8.49 -5.90
N LEU A 6 -9.67 7.37 -5.19
CA LEU A 6 -8.59 6.39 -5.08
C LEU A 6 -8.23 5.77 -6.44
N VAL A 7 -9.24 5.46 -7.26
CA VAL A 7 -9.02 4.90 -8.61
C VAL A 7 -8.39 5.92 -9.55
N GLU A 8 -8.86 7.17 -9.51
CA GLU A 8 -8.31 8.27 -10.32
C GLU A 8 -6.82 8.51 -10.00
N VAL A 9 -6.47 8.65 -8.72
CA VAL A 9 -5.07 8.88 -8.29
C VAL A 9 -4.18 7.69 -8.62
N GLY A 10 -4.68 6.46 -8.46
CA GLY A 10 -3.91 5.24 -8.75
C GLY A 10 -3.54 5.05 -10.21
N ARG A 11 -4.26 5.69 -11.15
CA ARG A 11 -4.04 5.59 -12.60
C ARG A 11 -3.41 6.85 -13.21
N HIS A 12 -3.12 7.87 -12.40
CA HIS A 12 -2.67 9.15 -12.89
C HIS A 12 -1.18 9.15 -13.29
N LEU A 13 -0.86 9.50 -14.55
CA LEU A 13 0.50 9.41 -15.11
C LEU A 13 1.54 10.27 -14.37
N ASN A 14 1.13 11.41 -13.82
CA ASN A 14 2.03 12.33 -13.11
C ASN A 14 2.11 12.07 -11.59
N ILE A 15 1.48 11.00 -11.09
CA ILE A 15 1.48 10.67 -9.67
C ILE A 15 2.07 9.27 -9.48
N LYS A 16 3.16 9.19 -8.72
CA LYS A 16 3.71 7.91 -8.27
C LYS A 16 3.18 7.58 -6.88
N VAL A 17 2.27 6.61 -6.81
CA VAL A 17 1.74 6.14 -5.52
C VAL A 17 2.73 5.14 -4.90
N ILE A 18 3.22 5.45 -3.70
CA ILE A 18 4.07 4.54 -2.91
C ILE A 18 3.25 4.10 -1.70
N THR A 19 2.61 2.93 -1.80
CA THR A 19 1.78 2.39 -0.71
C THR A 19 2.64 1.65 0.32
N TYR A 20 2.11 1.49 1.54
CA TYR A 20 2.75 0.79 2.67
C TYR A 20 4.19 1.29 2.93
N ALA A 21 4.34 2.60 3.01
CA ALA A 21 5.62 3.26 3.15
C ALA A 21 5.54 4.45 4.11
N ASP A 22 6.64 4.72 4.80
CA ASP A 22 6.78 5.86 5.71
C ASP A 22 7.89 6.80 5.24
N VAL A 23 7.73 8.09 5.51
CA VAL A 23 8.81 9.06 5.33
C VAL A 23 9.76 8.96 6.52
N VAL A 24 11.02 8.63 6.25
CA VAL A 24 12.06 8.47 7.29
C VAL A 24 12.78 9.77 7.56
N SER A 25 13.06 10.53 6.51
CA SER A 25 13.78 11.80 6.65
C SER A 25 13.56 12.69 5.45
N VAL A 26 13.55 13.99 5.68
CA VAL A 26 13.53 15.02 4.63
C VAL A 26 14.75 15.90 4.84
N LYS A 27 15.54 16.11 3.77
CA LYS A 27 16.71 16.99 3.78
C LYS A 27 16.61 17.98 2.61
N GLY A 28 17.30 19.10 2.73
CA GLY A 28 17.37 20.13 1.68
C GLY A 28 16.59 21.38 2.05
N LYS A 29 16.26 22.18 1.03
CA LYS A 29 15.59 23.47 1.15
C LYS A 29 14.50 23.59 0.10
N SER A 30 13.65 24.60 0.21
CA SER A 30 12.55 24.87 -0.74
C SER A 30 13.00 24.72 -2.20
N GLY A 31 12.28 23.88 -2.96
CA GLY A 31 12.57 23.55 -4.36
C GLY A 31 13.58 22.42 -4.60
N ASN A 32 14.36 22.02 -3.59
CA ASN A 32 15.38 20.97 -3.70
C ASN A 32 15.36 20.06 -2.46
N PHE A 33 14.34 19.22 -2.37
CA PHE A 33 14.20 18.25 -1.28
C PHE A 33 14.73 16.88 -1.69
N LYS A 34 15.43 16.24 -0.75
CA LYS A 34 15.79 14.83 -0.82
C LYS A 34 15.07 14.09 0.30
N VAL A 35 14.10 13.27 -0.07
CA VAL A 35 13.26 12.52 0.87
C VAL A 35 13.70 11.07 0.88
N LYS A 36 13.86 10.49 2.08
CA LYS A 36 14.07 9.06 2.27
C LYS A 36 12.75 8.43 2.65
N VAL A 37 12.31 7.46 1.87
CA VAL A 37 11.05 6.73 2.09
C VAL A 37 11.39 5.27 2.40
N ASN A 38 10.86 4.75 3.51
CA ASN A 38 10.93 3.35 3.86
C ASN A 38 9.69 2.65 3.30
N LYS A 39 9.84 1.91 2.21
CA LYS A 39 8.79 1.03 1.68
C LYS A 39 8.85 -0.28 2.46
N ARG A 40 7.88 -0.52 3.33
CA ARG A 40 7.84 -1.72 4.16
C ARG A 40 7.68 -2.98 3.28
N ALA A 41 8.32 -4.06 3.69
CA ALA A 41 8.23 -5.34 2.99
C ALA A 41 6.81 -5.90 3.15
N ARG A 42 6.17 -6.23 2.02
CA ARG A 42 4.88 -6.94 1.99
C ARG A 42 5.04 -8.45 2.06
N TYR A 43 6.28 -8.94 1.93
CA TYR A 43 6.61 -10.36 1.78
C TYR A 43 5.90 -11.05 0.60
N VAL A 44 5.44 -10.26 -0.37
CA VAL A 44 4.84 -10.68 -1.64
C VAL A 44 5.34 -9.72 -2.72
N ASP A 45 5.59 -10.23 -3.92
CA ASP A 45 5.90 -9.40 -5.08
C ASP A 45 4.62 -8.69 -5.58
N PRO A 46 4.51 -7.36 -5.49
CA PRO A 46 3.32 -6.63 -5.92
C PRO A 46 3.12 -6.62 -7.44
N GLU A 47 4.15 -6.89 -8.25
CA GLU A 47 4.00 -6.95 -9.72
C GLU A 47 3.38 -8.28 -10.17
N LEU A 48 3.58 -9.34 -9.39
CA LEU A 48 3.00 -10.66 -9.65
C LEU A 48 1.66 -10.90 -8.92
N CYS A 49 1.37 -10.11 -7.88
CA CYS A 49 0.15 -10.24 -7.10
C CYS A 49 -1.09 -9.74 -7.88
N THR A 50 -2.04 -10.62 -8.13
CA THR A 50 -3.31 -10.30 -8.82
C THR A 50 -4.45 -9.94 -7.87
N ALA A 51 -4.20 -9.86 -6.56
CA ALA A 51 -5.20 -9.62 -5.53
C ALA A 51 -6.37 -10.63 -5.50
N CYS A 52 -6.14 -11.87 -5.94
CA CYS A 52 -7.18 -12.91 -5.99
C CYS A 52 -7.65 -13.46 -4.62
N GLY A 53 -6.88 -13.23 -3.54
CA GLY A 53 -7.24 -13.65 -2.18
C GLY A 53 -7.04 -15.15 -1.86
N ILE A 54 -6.63 -15.97 -2.83
CA ILE A 54 -6.47 -17.43 -2.66
C ILE A 54 -5.44 -17.78 -1.57
N CYS A 55 -4.37 -16.99 -1.45
CA CYS A 55 -3.35 -17.18 -0.42
C CYS A 55 -3.89 -17.01 1.00
N TYR A 56 -4.85 -16.11 1.20
CA TYR A 56 -5.50 -15.89 2.49
C TYR A 56 -6.40 -17.06 2.86
N ALA A 57 -7.23 -17.53 1.92
CA ALA A 57 -8.16 -18.64 2.15
C ALA A 57 -7.47 -19.96 2.51
N ASN A 58 -6.23 -20.16 2.02
CA ASN A 58 -5.43 -21.37 2.30
C ASN A 58 -4.38 -21.15 3.41
N CYS A 59 -4.39 -20.01 4.09
CA CYS A 59 -3.40 -19.73 5.13
C CYS A 59 -3.59 -20.69 6.31
N PRO A 60 -2.60 -21.53 6.67
CA PRO A 60 -2.70 -22.47 7.78
C PRO A 60 -2.64 -21.77 9.15
N VAL A 61 -2.18 -20.53 9.18
CA VAL A 61 -2.15 -19.67 10.37
C VAL A 61 -3.40 -18.80 10.31
N THR A 62 -4.45 -19.17 11.04
CA THR A 62 -5.65 -18.36 11.22
C THR A 62 -5.36 -17.14 12.09
N ASN A 63 -4.61 -16.18 11.56
CA ASN A 63 -4.58 -14.82 12.07
C ASN A 63 -5.68 -14.07 11.32
N GLU A 64 -6.86 -13.94 11.93
CA GLU A 64 -7.93 -13.07 11.44
C GLU A 64 -7.40 -11.61 11.47
N PRO A 65 -7.14 -10.96 10.33
CA PRO A 65 -6.56 -9.61 10.31
C PRO A 65 -7.62 -8.52 10.58
N TYR A 66 -8.90 -8.89 10.57
CA TYR A 66 -10.03 -8.01 10.86
C TYR A 66 -10.84 -8.61 12.00
N PRO A 67 -11.20 -7.81 13.03
CA PRO A 67 -12.17 -8.24 14.03
C PRO A 67 -13.48 -8.66 13.36
N LYS A 68 -14.12 -9.72 13.88
CA LYS A 68 -15.37 -10.27 13.33
C LYS A 68 -16.50 -9.22 13.21
N GLU A 69 -16.38 -8.13 13.97
CA GLU A 69 -17.29 -6.98 13.93
C GLU A 69 -17.33 -6.22 12.59
N PHE A 70 -16.36 -6.44 11.68
CA PHE A 70 -16.28 -5.73 10.38
C PHE A 70 -16.64 -6.60 9.17
N GLN A 71 -17.23 -7.78 9.38
CA GLN A 71 -17.58 -8.74 8.31
C GLN A 71 -19.04 -8.65 7.80
N GLU A 72 -19.77 -7.57 8.12
CA GLU A 72 -21.12 -7.28 7.58
C GLU A 72 -21.10 -6.31 6.40
#